data_AF-A0A3A0G266-F1
#
_entry.id   AF-A0A3A0G266-F1
#
_cell.length_a   1.000
_cell.length_b   1.000
_cell.length_c   1.000
_cell.angle_alpha   90.00
_cell.angle_beta   90.00
_cell.angle_gamma   90.00
#
_symmetry.space_group_name_H-M   'P 1'
#
loop_
_entity.id
_entity.type
_entity.pdbx_description
1 polymer ?
#
loop_
_entity_poly.entity_id
_entity_poly.type
_entity_poly.pdbx_seq_one_letter_code
_entity_poly.pdbx_strand_id
1 'polypeptide(L)'
;MRSMVSPIYRANPSKNTSGKLISGCVLAILRREMTSPAENPNLLGQFIPLHYHYQMLLDKARMQGFKTAIERVVPAGGTVLELGGGTGVLSFFASSKAAQVYCVERNPQMVQAAKSFLAMNSCAEVVEVIEADAMEYVPREPVDVVICEMLHSALLREKQIQVIDAFKRNYRKKFPAPQPLPAFIPEATILAAQAVCQDFNFLGYRAPLPMFFEPTKDQPLTQELSNPAVYSTFEYKKELPFSFSPELVLEITNAGHLNAVRFVTKNILAMALESGQTIDWHNFYLVLPLSEAVQVAPGQRFNLTFSYEAGQAIDVLAQSMTLCGE
;
A
#
# COMPACT_ATOMS: atom_id res chain seq x y z
N MET A 1 20.26 10.11 66.98
CA MET A 1 21.25 10.04 65.88
C MET A 1 20.60 10.70 64.67
N ARG A 2 20.81 12.00 64.42
CA ARG A 2 21.79 12.59 63.47
C ARG A 2 21.76 11.87 62.10
N SER A 3 21.51 12.48 60.94
CA SER A 3 21.49 13.88 60.50
C SER A 3 20.67 14.02 59.19
N MET A 4 19.83 15.05 59.04
CA MET A 4 19.94 16.24 58.13
C MET A 4 20.08 15.91 56.63
N VAL A 5 19.35 16.54 55.69
CA VAL A 5 19.30 17.99 55.40
C VAL A 5 17.96 18.41 54.72
N SER A 6 17.48 19.61 55.07
CA SER A 6 16.60 20.53 54.31
C SER A 6 17.35 21.90 54.27
N PRO A 7 17.07 22.97 53.48
CA PRO A 7 15.75 23.42 53.01
C PRO A 7 15.65 24.30 51.70
N ILE A 8 14.40 24.64 51.31
CA ILE A 8 13.84 25.92 50.78
C ILE A 8 14.54 26.67 49.62
N TYR A 9 13.79 27.07 48.56
CA TYR A 9 13.60 28.49 48.15
C TYR A 9 12.50 28.66 47.07
N ARG A 10 11.43 29.39 47.44
CA ARG A 10 10.57 30.15 46.51
C ARG A 10 11.26 31.49 46.22
N ALA A 11 11.30 31.92 44.95
CA ALA A 11 11.53 33.32 44.60
C ALA A 11 10.80 33.70 43.29
N ASN A 12 10.15 34.86 43.33
CA ASN A 12 9.41 35.55 42.27
C ASN A 12 10.38 36.26 41.28
N PRO A 13 9.91 36.86 40.16
CA PRO A 13 10.73 37.21 39.00
C PRO A 13 11.51 38.52 39.21
N SER A 14 12.72 38.58 38.65
CA SER A 14 13.43 39.85 38.44
C SER A 14 14.03 39.93 37.04
N LYS A 15 13.65 41.00 36.34
CA LYS A 15 14.27 41.51 35.11
C LYS A 15 15.74 41.92 35.37
N ASN A 16 16.66 41.54 34.48
CA ASN A 16 17.59 42.44 33.76
C ASN A 16 18.55 41.61 32.88
N THR A 17 18.42 41.69 31.56
CA THR A 17 19.27 42.49 30.64
C THR A 17 20.74 42.07 30.58
N SER A 18 21.08 41.30 29.55
CA SER A 18 22.28 41.52 28.75
C SER A 18 22.04 40.93 27.36
N GLY A 19 21.79 41.81 26.39
CA GLY A 19 21.64 41.44 24.99
C GLY A 19 22.91 40.81 24.44
N LYS A 20 22.76 39.66 23.80
CA LYS A 20 23.63 39.24 22.72
C LYS A 20 22.75 39.06 21.48
N LEU A 21 22.98 39.94 20.51
CA LEU A 21 22.48 39.84 19.15
C LEU A 21 22.74 38.42 18.63
N ILE A 22 21.67 37.70 18.31
CA ILE A 22 21.77 36.52 17.45
C ILE A 22 22.11 37.08 16.07
N SER A 23 23.30 36.76 15.58
CA SER A 23 23.85 37.18 14.29
C SER A 23 22.82 37.01 13.16
N GLY A 24 22.69 38.05 12.31
CA GLY A 24 21.81 38.08 11.14
C GLY A 24 22.04 36.96 10.11
N CYS A 25 23.08 36.15 10.29
CA CYS A 25 23.34 34.96 9.48
C CYS A 25 22.37 33.80 9.78
N VAL A 26 21.86 33.67 11.02
CA VAL A 26 20.96 32.56 11.41
C VAL A 26 19.52 32.81 10.92
N LEU A 27 19.07 34.06 10.91
CA LEU A 27 17.74 34.41 10.38
C LEU A 27 17.67 34.30 8.86
N ALA A 28 18.80 34.46 8.15
CA ALA A 28 18.89 34.27 6.71
C ALA A 28 18.89 32.79 6.30
N ILE A 29 19.45 31.90 7.13
CA ILE A 29 19.41 30.44 6.91
C ILE A 29 17.98 29.91 7.10
N LEU A 30 17.28 30.37 8.15
CA LEU A 30 15.88 29.97 8.38
C LEU A 30 14.89 30.56 7.34
N ARG A 31 15.20 31.70 6.70
CA ARG A 31 14.38 32.24 5.60
C ARG A 31 14.63 31.58 4.25
N ARG A 32 15.78 30.93 4.04
CA ARG A 32 16.07 30.20 2.80
C ARG A 32 15.47 28.78 2.75
N GLU A 33 15.06 28.23 3.89
CA GLU A 33 14.35 26.95 3.97
C GLU A 33 12.82 27.08 3.93
N MET A 34 12.28 28.29 3.78
CA MET A 34 10.83 28.55 3.69
C MET A 34 10.37 29.09 2.33
N THR A 35 11.08 28.74 1.25
CA THR A 35 10.44 28.67 -0.07
C THR A 35 9.99 27.22 -0.28
N SER A 36 8.92 26.84 0.41
CA SER A 36 8.12 25.71 -0.03
C SER A 36 7.61 26.08 -1.43
N PRO A 37 7.85 25.28 -2.47
CA PRO A 37 6.99 25.37 -3.62
C PRO A 37 5.61 24.95 -3.09
N ALA A 38 4.64 25.84 -3.22
CA ALA A 38 3.24 25.49 -3.11
C ALA A 38 2.92 24.54 -4.28
N GLU A 39 3.31 23.28 -4.16
CA GLU A 39 3.19 22.28 -5.20
C GLU A 39 1.87 21.54 -5.04
N ASN A 40 0.87 22.08 -5.75
CA ASN A 40 -0.29 21.39 -6.32
C ASN A 40 -1.02 20.42 -5.37
N PRO A 41 -2.21 20.77 -4.85
CA PRO A 41 -2.99 19.91 -3.95
C PRO A 41 -3.36 18.53 -4.53
N ASN A 42 -3.17 18.30 -5.84
CA ASN A 42 -3.28 16.98 -6.48
C ASN A 42 -2.07 16.04 -6.25
N LEU A 43 -0.95 16.49 -5.66
CA LEU A 43 0.21 15.65 -5.31
C LEU A 43 0.13 15.04 -3.91
N LEU A 44 -0.62 15.67 -2.99
CA LEU A 44 -0.78 15.19 -1.62
C LEU A 44 -1.53 13.84 -1.63
N GLY A 45 -0.79 12.75 -1.37
CA GLY A 45 -1.31 11.39 -1.32
C GLY A 45 -1.06 10.54 -2.57
N GLN A 46 -0.47 11.10 -3.64
CA GLN A 46 -0.06 10.32 -4.83
C GLN A 46 1.33 9.70 -4.72
N PHE A 47 2.22 10.28 -3.90
CA PHE A 47 3.58 9.81 -3.72
C PHE A 47 3.80 9.33 -2.30
N ILE A 48 4.47 8.20 -2.16
CA ILE A 48 4.94 7.68 -0.88
C ILE A 48 6.29 8.35 -0.57
N PRO A 49 6.41 9.10 0.54
CA PRO A 49 7.69 9.68 0.91
C PRO A 49 8.78 8.61 1.15
N LEU A 50 10.05 8.93 0.84
CA LEU A 50 11.19 8.00 0.93
C LEU A 50 11.25 7.22 2.25
N HIS A 51 10.96 7.87 3.38
CA HIS A 51 11.06 7.24 4.69
C HIS A 51 10.04 6.11 4.92
N TYR A 52 8.89 6.13 4.24
CA TYR A 52 7.93 5.02 4.30
C TYR A 52 8.42 3.78 3.54
N HIS A 53 9.24 3.96 2.50
CA HIS A 53 9.82 2.82 1.78
C HIS A 53 10.72 1.96 2.67
N TYR A 54 11.32 2.54 3.72
CA TYR A 54 12.04 1.75 4.73
C TYR A 54 11.13 0.73 5.43
N GLN A 55 9.90 1.11 5.79
CA GLN A 55 8.93 0.19 6.38
C GLN A 55 8.52 -0.91 5.38
N MET A 56 8.34 -0.56 4.10
CA MET A 56 8.03 -1.54 3.04
C MET A 56 9.16 -2.55 2.83
N LEU A 57 10.42 -2.14 3.01
CA LEU A 57 11.59 -3.01 2.93
C LEU A 57 11.72 -3.94 4.15
N LEU A 58 11.17 -3.55 5.31
CA LEU A 58 11.12 -4.38 6.52
C LEU A 58 9.99 -5.43 6.49
N ASP A 59 8.98 -5.26 5.65
CA ASP A 59 7.93 -6.26 5.46
C ASP A 59 8.50 -7.50 4.75
N LYS A 60 8.91 -8.48 5.58
CA LYS A 60 9.49 -9.73 5.11
C LYS A 60 8.53 -10.55 4.26
N ALA A 61 7.23 -10.52 4.56
CA ALA A 61 6.24 -11.30 3.81
C ALA A 61 6.11 -10.73 2.39
N ARG A 62 5.99 -9.40 2.27
CA ARG A 62 6.03 -8.68 0.98
C ARG A 62 7.31 -9.01 0.21
N MET A 63 8.46 -8.75 0.83
CA MET A 63 9.76 -8.88 0.17
C MET A 63 10.05 -10.31 -0.29
N GLN A 64 9.80 -11.30 0.57
CA GLN A 64 10.02 -12.70 0.23
C GLN A 64 9.02 -13.19 -0.82
N GLY A 65 7.74 -12.79 -0.71
CA GLY A 65 6.71 -13.12 -1.68
C GLY A 65 7.08 -12.66 -3.09
N PHE A 66 7.42 -11.38 -3.25
CA PHE A 66 7.83 -10.85 -4.55
C PHE A 66 9.12 -11.47 -5.07
N LYS A 67 10.14 -11.64 -4.22
CA LYS A 67 11.39 -12.30 -4.62
C LYS A 67 11.13 -13.71 -5.18
N THR A 68 10.33 -14.52 -4.47
CA THR A 68 9.98 -15.87 -4.91
C THR A 68 9.12 -15.86 -6.19
N ALA A 69 8.18 -14.93 -6.32
CA ALA A 69 7.35 -14.80 -7.52
C ALA A 69 8.20 -14.42 -8.75
N ILE A 70 9.11 -13.45 -8.59
CA ILE A 70 10.04 -13.00 -9.63
C ILE A 70 10.98 -14.13 -10.05
N GLU A 71 11.57 -14.85 -9.08
CA GLU A 71 12.43 -16.01 -9.35
C GLU A 71 11.72 -17.09 -10.16
N ARG A 72 10.40 -17.22 -9.99
CA ARG A 72 9.59 -18.20 -10.69
C ARG A 72 9.17 -17.74 -12.09
N VAL A 73 8.65 -16.52 -12.20
CA VAL A 73 7.99 -16.02 -13.41
C VAL A 73 8.98 -15.45 -14.43
N VAL A 74 10.07 -14.82 -13.99
CA VAL A 74 11.04 -14.20 -14.90
C VAL A 74 11.88 -15.28 -15.61
N PRO A 75 11.88 -15.36 -16.95
CA PRO A 75 12.76 -16.27 -17.69
C PRO A 75 14.24 -15.91 -17.49
N ALA A 76 15.12 -16.92 -17.53
CA ALA A 76 16.55 -16.66 -17.56
C ALA A 76 16.93 -15.93 -18.87
N GLY A 77 17.57 -14.78 -18.76
CA GLY A 77 17.86 -13.88 -19.87
C GLY A 77 16.65 -13.10 -20.39
N GLY A 78 15.52 -13.11 -19.67
CA GLY A 78 14.29 -12.40 -20.08
C GLY A 78 14.37 -10.88 -19.90
N THR A 79 13.34 -10.18 -20.36
CA THR A 79 13.17 -8.72 -20.22
C THR A 79 12.01 -8.38 -19.29
N VAL A 80 12.26 -7.51 -18.32
CA VAL A 80 11.28 -7.11 -17.29
C VAL A 80 10.99 -5.62 -17.35
N LEU A 81 9.73 -5.25 -17.15
CA LEU A 81 9.29 -3.86 -16.95
C LEU A 81 8.66 -3.72 -15.56
N GLU A 82 9.25 -2.91 -14.68
CA GLU A 82 8.65 -2.50 -13.41
C GLU A 82 7.97 -1.13 -13.57
N LEU A 83 6.68 -1.07 -13.27
CA LEU A 83 5.85 0.14 -13.30
C LEU A 83 5.63 0.64 -11.88
N GLY A 84 6.22 1.79 -11.53
CA GLY A 84 6.22 2.33 -10.17
C GLY A 84 7.38 1.77 -9.34
N GLY A 85 8.61 1.88 -9.84
CA GLY A 85 9.76 1.19 -9.28
C GLY A 85 10.22 1.67 -7.89
N GLY A 86 9.84 2.86 -7.45
CA GLY A 86 10.17 3.39 -6.13
C GLY A 86 11.67 3.32 -5.82
N THR A 87 12.07 2.43 -4.91
CA THR A 87 13.48 2.24 -4.51
C THR A 87 14.27 1.30 -5.43
N GLY A 88 13.63 0.69 -6.43
CA GLY A 88 14.23 -0.25 -7.37
C GLY A 88 14.42 -1.66 -6.81
N VAL A 89 13.80 -2.00 -5.67
CA VAL A 89 14.07 -3.28 -5.00
C VAL A 89 13.52 -4.51 -5.75
N LEU A 90 12.38 -4.39 -6.44
CA LEU A 90 11.85 -5.50 -7.24
C LEU A 90 12.65 -5.64 -8.54
N SER A 91 13.08 -4.53 -9.14
CA SER A 91 14.05 -4.53 -10.23
C SER A 91 15.37 -5.19 -9.85
N PHE A 92 15.87 -4.94 -8.63
CA PHE A 92 17.04 -5.64 -8.10
C PHE A 92 16.80 -7.16 -8.06
N PHE A 93 15.67 -7.63 -7.53
CA PHE A 93 15.35 -9.06 -7.54
C PHE A 93 15.29 -9.63 -8.97
N ALA A 94 14.66 -8.92 -9.90
CA ALA A 94 14.54 -9.33 -11.30
C ALA A 94 15.90 -9.40 -12.02
N SER A 95 16.83 -8.50 -11.68
CA SER A 95 18.17 -8.43 -12.30
C SER A 95 19.00 -9.70 -12.13
N SER A 96 18.67 -10.55 -11.15
CA SER A 96 19.36 -11.84 -10.96
C SER A 96 19.08 -12.87 -12.05
N LYS A 97 18.00 -12.70 -12.83
CA LYS A 97 17.60 -13.60 -13.92
C LYS A 97 17.47 -12.90 -15.27
N ALA A 98 17.02 -11.66 -15.27
CA ALA A 98 16.76 -10.89 -16.47
C ALA A 98 18.06 -10.46 -17.16
N ALA A 99 18.04 -10.38 -18.49
CA ALA A 99 19.10 -9.72 -19.26
C ALA A 99 18.92 -8.18 -19.24
N GLN A 100 17.68 -7.71 -19.09
CA GLN A 100 17.33 -6.30 -19.04
C GLN A 100 16.13 -6.07 -18.12
N VAL A 101 16.20 -5.04 -17.29
CA VAL A 101 15.07 -4.55 -16.48
C VAL A 101 14.87 -3.07 -16.73
N TYR A 102 13.64 -2.65 -17.01
CA TYR A 102 13.22 -1.25 -17.10
C TYR A 102 12.49 -0.87 -15.83
N CYS A 103 13.07 -0.01 -15.00
CA CYS A 103 12.51 0.47 -13.75
C CYS A 103 11.89 1.86 -13.96
N VAL A 104 10.57 1.93 -14.18
CA VAL A 104 9.86 3.20 -14.45
C VAL A 104 9.38 3.81 -13.14
N GLU A 105 9.80 5.03 -12.87
CA GLU A 105 9.41 5.80 -11.69
C GLU A 105 9.20 7.26 -12.06
N ARG A 106 8.15 7.90 -11.53
CA ARG A 106 7.81 9.28 -11.86
C ARG A 106 8.43 10.29 -10.90
N ASN A 107 8.62 9.92 -9.64
CA ASN A 107 9.12 10.82 -8.61
C ASN A 107 10.65 10.98 -8.75
N PRO A 108 11.18 12.20 -9.04
CA PRO A 108 12.60 12.42 -9.22
C PRO A 108 13.46 12.03 -8.02
N GLN A 109 12.94 12.20 -6.79
CA GLN A 109 13.63 11.78 -5.57
C GLN A 109 13.76 10.25 -5.50
N MET A 110 12.73 9.51 -5.91
CA MET A 110 12.76 8.05 -5.98
C MET A 110 13.68 7.57 -7.09
N VAL A 111 13.62 8.18 -8.28
CA VAL A 111 14.54 7.89 -9.39
C VAL A 111 16.00 7.99 -8.95
N GLN A 112 16.36 9.07 -8.24
CA GLN A 112 17.72 9.25 -7.74
C GLN A 112 18.09 8.21 -6.68
N ALA A 113 17.17 7.87 -5.78
CA ALA A 113 17.38 6.84 -4.77
C ALA A 113 17.58 5.45 -5.41
N ALA A 114 16.71 5.06 -6.34
CA ALA A 114 16.80 3.80 -7.06
C ALA A 114 18.13 3.66 -7.81
N LYS A 115 18.54 4.68 -8.58
CA LYS A 115 19.85 4.68 -9.26
C LYS A 115 21.00 4.46 -8.29
N SER A 116 20.98 5.15 -7.14
CA SER A 116 22.02 5.01 -6.12
C SER A 116 22.02 3.61 -5.50
N PHE A 117 20.86 3.07 -5.15
CA PHE A 117 20.73 1.77 -4.50
C PHE A 117 21.10 0.61 -5.44
N LEU A 118 20.66 0.68 -6.70
CA LEU A 118 20.99 -0.34 -7.71
C LEU A 118 22.50 -0.36 -8.03
N ALA A 119 23.15 0.81 -8.06
CA ALA A 119 24.60 0.91 -8.21
C ALA A 119 25.35 0.28 -7.02
N MET A 120 24.89 0.50 -5.79
CA MET A 120 25.47 -0.13 -4.59
C MET A 120 25.29 -1.66 -4.55
N ASN A 121 24.32 -2.19 -5.30
CA ASN A 121 24.03 -3.62 -5.38
C ASN A 121 24.52 -4.26 -6.69
N SER A 122 25.41 -3.59 -7.43
CA SER A 122 26.10 -4.14 -8.62
C SER A 122 25.17 -4.66 -9.72
N CYS A 123 23.98 -4.06 -9.88
CA CYS A 123 23.00 -4.45 -10.91
C CYS A 123 22.62 -3.31 -11.87
N ALA A 124 23.28 -2.15 -11.75
CA ALA A 124 22.99 -0.97 -12.57
C ALA A 124 23.26 -1.17 -14.07
N GLU A 125 24.04 -2.18 -14.47
CA GLU A 125 24.24 -2.54 -15.88
C GLU A 125 23.05 -3.30 -16.47
N VAL A 126 22.25 -3.97 -15.63
CA VAL A 126 21.06 -4.74 -16.02
C VAL A 126 19.78 -3.91 -15.87
N VAL A 127 19.74 -3.00 -14.90
CA VAL A 127 18.55 -2.20 -14.56
C VAL A 127 18.69 -0.77 -15.07
N GLU A 128 17.87 -0.41 -16.07
CA GLU A 128 17.71 0.96 -16.54
C GLU A 128 16.59 1.67 -15.75
N VAL A 129 16.94 2.69 -14.96
CA VAL A 129 15.96 3.53 -14.25
C VAL A 129 15.50 4.68 -15.15
N ILE A 130 14.20 4.72 -15.41
CA ILE A 130 13.55 5.66 -16.33
C ILE A 130 12.63 6.59 -15.54
N GLU A 131 12.88 7.89 -15.66
CA GLU A 131 12.00 8.92 -15.11
C GLU A 131 10.83 9.17 -16.07
N ALA A 132 9.68 8.54 -15.82
CA ALA A 132 8.48 8.67 -16.66
C ALA A 132 7.20 8.31 -15.89
N ASP A 133 6.04 8.70 -16.43
CA ASP A 133 4.76 8.22 -15.93
C ASP A 133 4.50 6.78 -16.40
N ALA A 134 4.23 5.88 -15.46
CA ALA A 134 3.93 4.48 -15.73
C ALA A 134 2.68 4.28 -16.60
N MET A 135 1.74 5.23 -16.62
CA MET A 135 0.56 5.17 -17.50
C MET A 135 0.89 5.48 -18.97
N GLU A 136 2.00 6.17 -19.23
CA GLU A 136 2.37 6.65 -20.56
C GLU A 136 3.54 5.88 -21.17
N TYR A 137 4.44 5.36 -20.32
CA TYR A 137 5.62 4.65 -20.77
C TYR A 137 5.27 3.35 -21.52
N VAL A 138 5.92 3.15 -22.67
CA VAL A 138 5.85 1.91 -23.45
C VAL A 138 7.27 1.47 -23.80
N PRO A 139 7.68 0.22 -23.49
CA PRO A 139 9.02 -0.26 -23.77
C PRO A 139 9.30 -0.26 -25.28
N ARG A 140 10.59 -0.16 -25.65
CA ARG A 140 11.01 -0.13 -27.06
C ARG A 140 10.71 -1.43 -27.79
N GLU A 141 10.89 -2.54 -27.10
CA GLU A 141 10.64 -3.90 -27.57
C GLU A 141 9.64 -4.60 -26.64
N PRO A 142 9.02 -5.71 -27.08
CA PRO A 142 8.21 -6.56 -26.21
C PRO A 142 8.97 -7.00 -24.96
N VAL A 143 8.27 -7.12 -23.84
CA VAL A 143 8.83 -7.59 -22.56
C VAL A 143 8.17 -8.91 -22.15
N ASP A 144 8.86 -9.71 -21.35
CA ASP A 144 8.35 -11.00 -20.88
C ASP A 144 7.46 -10.86 -19.66
N VAL A 145 7.85 -9.97 -18.73
CA VAL A 145 7.18 -9.78 -17.43
C VAL A 145 6.99 -8.30 -17.12
N VAL A 146 5.81 -7.96 -16.60
CA VAL A 146 5.50 -6.67 -16.01
C VAL A 146 5.29 -6.84 -14.51
N ILE A 147 6.00 -6.04 -13.72
CA ILE A 147 5.83 -5.95 -12.28
C ILE A 147 5.16 -4.60 -11.98
N CYS A 148 4.10 -4.61 -11.17
CA CYS A 148 3.49 -3.39 -10.69
C CYS A 148 3.00 -3.61 -9.26
N GLU A 149 3.54 -2.85 -8.31
CA GLU A 149 3.18 -2.90 -6.90
C GLU A 149 2.73 -1.50 -6.46
N MET A 150 1.67 -1.01 -7.11
CA MET A 150 0.95 0.18 -6.68
C MET A 150 -0.32 -0.23 -5.93
N LEU A 151 -0.15 -1.11 -4.93
CA LEU A 151 -1.21 -1.85 -4.26
C LEU A 151 -1.44 -1.34 -2.86
N HIS A 152 -2.71 -1.22 -2.52
CA HIS A 152 -3.14 -0.84 -1.18
C HIS A 152 -4.43 -1.59 -0.82
N SER A 153 -4.78 -1.63 0.46
CA SER A 153 -5.99 -2.29 0.97
C SER A 153 -7.24 -1.83 0.21
N ALA A 154 -8.07 -2.81 -0.16
CA ALA A 154 -9.25 -2.69 -1.02
C ALA A 154 -8.98 -2.08 -2.41
N LEU A 155 -7.72 -1.99 -2.86
CA LEU A 155 -7.29 -1.27 -4.07
C LEU A 155 -7.65 0.21 -4.06
N LEU A 156 -7.68 0.82 -2.88
CA LEU A 156 -7.91 2.25 -2.68
C LEU A 156 -6.61 3.05 -2.80
N ARG A 157 -6.70 4.36 -3.01
CA ARG A 157 -5.60 5.34 -3.08
C ARG A 157 -4.60 5.16 -4.23
N GLU A 158 -4.06 3.97 -4.40
CA GLU A 158 -3.05 3.68 -5.41
C GLU A 158 -3.68 3.19 -6.72
N LYS A 159 -2.97 3.45 -7.82
CA LYS A 159 -3.54 3.41 -9.18
C LYS A 159 -3.18 2.13 -9.96
N GLN A 160 -3.02 1.00 -9.28
CA GLN A 160 -2.67 -0.30 -9.89
C GLN A 160 -3.52 -0.61 -11.15
N ILE A 161 -4.85 -0.51 -11.01
CA ILE A 161 -5.79 -0.86 -12.08
C ILE A 161 -5.62 0.06 -13.28
N GLN A 162 -5.55 1.37 -13.03
CA GLN A 162 -5.40 2.38 -14.07
C GLN A 162 -4.06 2.25 -14.80
N VAL A 163 -2.97 2.00 -14.06
CA VAL A 163 -1.63 1.82 -14.63
C VAL A 163 -1.57 0.57 -15.51
N ILE A 164 -2.07 -0.57 -15.04
CA ILE A 164 -2.04 -1.81 -15.81
C ILE A 164 -2.98 -1.73 -17.03
N ASP A 165 -4.15 -1.11 -16.91
CA ASP A 165 -5.03 -0.88 -18.06
C ASP A 165 -4.36 0.00 -19.12
N ALA A 166 -3.79 1.14 -18.69
CA ALA A 166 -3.09 2.05 -19.58
C ALA A 166 -1.93 1.37 -20.29
N PHE A 167 -1.12 0.62 -19.54
CA PHE A 167 -0.06 -0.23 -20.09
C PHE A 167 -0.61 -1.20 -21.15
N LYS A 168 -1.64 -1.99 -20.83
CA LYS A 168 -2.20 -2.97 -21.79
C LYS A 168 -2.69 -2.31 -23.08
N ARG A 169 -3.41 -1.18 -22.98
CA ARG A 169 -3.87 -0.44 -24.16
C ARG A 169 -2.70 0.09 -25.00
N ASN A 170 -1.73 0.72 -24.37
CA ASN A 170 -0.60 1.34 -25.07
C ASN A 170 0.35 0.29 -25.66
N TYR A 171 0.61 -0.79 -24.91
CA TYR A 171 1.37 -1.95 -25.36
C TYR A 171 0.73 -2.61 -26.57
N ARG A 172 -0.60 -2.84 -26.56
CA ARG A 172 -1.33 -3.41 -27.72
C ARG A 172 -1.33 -2.51 -28.95
N LYS A 173 -1.35 -1.19 -28.78
CA LYS A 173 -1.23 -0.25 -29.90
C LYS A 173 0.14 -0.35 -30.57
N LYS A 174 1.21 -0.53 -29.79
CA LYS A 174 2.57 -0.66 -30.30
C LYS A 174 2.89 -2.07 -30.82
N PHE A 175 2.40 -3.08 -30.13
CA PHE A 175 2.63 -4.50 -30.40
C PHE A 175 1.28 -5.22 -30.58
N PRO A 176 0.68 -5.14 -31.78
CA PRO A 176 -0.61 -5.77 -32.06
C PRO A 176 -0.51 -7.30 -32.07
N ALA A 177 -1.67 -7.97 -32.09
CA ALA A 177 -1.74 -9.43 -32.24
C ALA A 177 -0.96 -9.89 -33.51
N PRO A 178 -0.30 -11.06 -33.49
CA PRO A 178 -0.42 -12.15 -32.50
C PRO A 178 0.48 -12.01 -31.26
N GLN A 179 1.19 -10.89 -31.07
CA GLN A 179 2.05 -10.71 -29.88
C GLN A 179 1.24 -10.89 -28.58
N PRO A 180 1.62 -11.79 -27.67
CA PRO A 180 0.95 -11.93 -26.38
C PRO A 180 1.24 -10.74 -25.46
N LEU A 181 0.32 -10.49 -24.53
CA LEU A 181 0.63 -9.67 -23.36
C LEU A 181 1.67 -10.38 -22.49
N PRO A 182 2.55 -9.62 -21.81
CA PRO A 182 3.51 -10.18 -20.84
C PRO A 182 2.79 -10.91 -19.70
N ALA A 183 3.56 -11.67 -18.92
CA ALA A 183 3.12 -12.10 -17.59
C ALA A 183 3.06 -10.87 -16.66
N PHE A 184 2.17 -10.91 -15.67
CA PHE A 184 2.03 -9.84 -14.68
C PHE A 184 2.38 -10.37 -13.30
N ILE A 185 3.08 -9.56 -12.51
CA ILE A 185 3.29 -9.75 -11.08
C ILE A 185 2.73 -8.51 -10.37
N PRO A 186 1.68 -8.64 -9.54
CA PRO A 186 0.92 -9.87 -9.28
C PRO A 186 0.13 -10.41 -10.49
N GLU A 187 -0.21 -11.70 -10.46
CA GLU A 187 -1.07 -12.34 -11.46
C GLU A 187 -2.55 -12.01 -11.25
N ALA A 188 -3.01 -12.00 -10.00
CA ALA A 188 -4.41 -11.80 -9.64
C ALA A 188 -4.57 -11.18 -8.24
N THR A 189 -5.77 -10.65 -7.99
CA THR A 189 -6.16 -10.10 -6.68
C THR A 189 -7.52 -10.64 -6.27
N ILE A 190 -7.64 -10.96 -4.98
CA ILE A 190 -8.87 -11.37 -4.29
C ILE A 190 -9.19 -10.32 -3.23
N LEU A 191 -10.43 -9.83 -3.25
CA LEU A 191 -10.95 -8.87 -2.30
C LEU A 191 -12.09 -9.49 -1.49
N ALA A 192 -12.04 -9.32 -0.18
CA ALA A 192 -13.06 -9.81 0.74
C ALA A 192 -13.39 -8.81 1.85
N ALA A 193 -14.56 -8.96 2.45
CA ALA A 193 -15.01 -8.21 3.61
C ALA A 193 -15.37 -9.18 4.75
N GLN A 194 -15.12 -8.79 6.00
CA GLN A 194 -15.35 -9.61 7.19
C GLN A 194 -16.00 -8.79 8.30
N ALA A 195 -17.03 -9.32 8.94
CA ALA A 195 -17.63 -8.73 10.13
C ALA A 195 -16.68 -8.87 11.33
N VAL A 196 -16.40 -7.77 12.02
CA VAL A 196 -15.55 -7.77 13.22
C VAL A 196 -16.13 -6.89 14.34
N CYS A 197 -15.77 -7.22 15.57
CA CYS A 197 -15.86 -6.32 16.71
C CYS A 197 -14.47 -5.74 16.95
N GLN A 198 -14.37 -4.42 16.95
CA GLN A 198 -13.13 -3.70 17.16
C GLN A 198 -13.24 -2.83 18.41
N ASP A 199 -12.26 -2.95 19.32
CA ASP A 199 -12.15 -2.02 20.43
C ASP A 199 -11.59 -0.67 19.95
N PHE A 200 -12.39 0.38 20.15
CA PHE A 200 -12.06 1.77 19.83
C PHE A 200 -11.91 2.62 21.10
N ASN A 201 -11.72 1.98 22.26
CA ASN A 201 -11.48 2.63 23.53
C ASN A 201 -9.99 2.84 23.76
N PHE A 202 -9.60 4.11 23.94
CA PHE A 202 -8.24 4.51 24.25
C PHE A 202 -8.23 5.18 25.61
N LEU A 203 -8.07 4.39 26.67
CA LEU A 203 -8.06 4.87 28.07
C LEU A 203 -9.32 5.69 28.44
N GLY A 204 -10.50 5.22 28.01
CA GLY A 204 -11.78 5.88 28.20
C GLY A 204 -12.18 6.85 27.09
N TYR A 205 -11.28 7.18 26.16
CA TYR A 205 -11.60 7.99 24.98
C TYR A 205 -12.04 7.10 23.81
N ARG A 206 -13.29 7.22 23.38
CA ARG A 206 -13.82 6.45 22.25
C ARG A 206 -13.52 7.16 20.92
N ALA A 207 -12.76 6.53 20.04
CA ALA A 207 -12.39 7.07 18.74
C ALA A 207 -12.51 6.01 17.62
N PRO A 208 -13.68 5.88 16.96
CA PRO A 208 -13.87 4.98 15.84
C PRO A 208 -13.20 5.55 14.58
N LEU A 209 -11.94 5.18 14.35
CA LEU A 209 -11.13 5.66 13.24
C LEU A 209 -10.79 4.50 12.28
N PRO A 210 -10.59 4.75 10.97
CA PRO A 210 -10.00 3.78 10.07
C PRO A 210 -8.63 3.30 10.58
N MET A 211 -8.37 1.99 10.47
CA MET A 211 -7.13 1.39 10.94
C MET A 211 -6.56 0.39 9.94
N PHE A 212 -5.24 0.19 10.03
CA PHE A 212 -4.53 -0.83 9.28
C PHE A 212 -3.87 -1.82 10.21
N PHE A 213 -4.05 -3.11 9.95
CA PHE A 213 -3.40 -4.17 10.70
C PHE A 213 -2.59 -5.08 9.80
N GLU A 214 -1.41 -5.47 10.27
CA GLU A 214 -0.60 -6.49 9.61
C GLU A 214 -1.31 -7.86 9.73
N PRO A 215 -1.54 -8.59 8.62
CA PRO A 215 -2.27 -9.85 8.62
C PRO A 215 -1.63 -10.96 9.47
N THR A 216 -0.30 -10.89 9.66
CA THR A 216 0.48 -11.92 10.34
C THR A 216 0.68 -11.65 11.84
N LYS A 217 0.20 -10.51 12.34
CA LYS A 217 0.34 -10.10 13.74
C LYS A 217 -0.95 -10.34 14.52
N ASP A 218 -0.80 -10.65 15.80
CA ASP A 218 -1.90 -10.76 16.73
C ASP A 218 -2.64 -9.42 16.88
N GLN A 219 -3.97 -9.49 16.94
CA GLN A 219 -4.87 -8.33 16.97
C GLN A 219 -5.80 -8.45 18.17
N PRO A 220 -5.30 -8.27 19.40
CA PRO A 220 -6.08 -8.51 20.63
C PRO A 220 -7.27 -7.55 20.79
N LEU A 221 -7.29 -6.45 20.04
CA LEU A 221 -8.39 -5.49 20.01
C LEU A 221 -9.46 -5.82 18.96
N THR A 222 -9.30 -6.91 18.21
CA THR A 222 -10.22 -7.29 17.14
C THR A 222 -10.73 -8.71 17.37
N GLN A 223 -12.03 -8.87 17.49
CA GLN A 223 -12.70 -10.16 17.50
C GLN A 223 -13.34 -10.40 16.13
N GLU A 224 -13.05 -11.54 15.54
CA GLU A 224 -13.67 -11.98 14.28
C GLU A 224 -15.10 -12.48 14.55
N LEU A 225 -16.07 -11.96 13.80
CA LEU A 225 -17.48 -12.31 13.95
C LEU A 225 -18.02 -13.15 12.79
N SER A 226 -17.36 -13.15 11.63
CA SER A 226 -17.70 -13.96 10.46
C SER A 226 -16.43 -14.52 9.79
N ASN A 227 -16.59 -15.45 8.86
CA ASN A 227 -15.57 -15.70 7.84
C ASN A 227 -15.52 -14.51 6.85
N PRO A 228 -14.38 -14.27 6.16
CA PRO A 228 -14.33 -13.30 5.06
C PRO A 228 -15.21 -13.72 3.88
N ALA A 229 -16.08 -12.83 3.42
CA ALA A 229 -16.90 -12.99 2.21
C ALA A 229 -16.19 -12.31 1.02
N VAL A 230 -15.86 -13.09 -0.02
CA VAL A 230 -15.20 -12.60 -1.24
C VAL A 230 -16.20 -11.82 -2.09
N TYR A 231 -15.82 -10.61 -2.51
CA TYR A 231 -16.65 -9.75 -3.37
C TYR A 231 -16.05 -9.46 -4.74
N SER A 232 -14.76 -9.72 -4.93
CA SER A 232 -14.13 -9.60 -6.24
C SER A 232 -12.90 -10.49 -6.35
N THR A 233 -12.73 -11.11 -7.51
CA THR A 233 -11.53 -11.84 -7.91
C THR A 233 -11.26 -11.53 -9.38
N PHE A 234 -10.06 -11.07 -9.71
CA PHE A 234 -9.71 -10.77 -11.10
C PHE A 234 -8.21 -11.00 -11.36
N GLU A 235 -7.90 -11.28 -12.63
CA GLU A 235 -6.54 -11.48 -13.13
C GLU A 235 -6.07 -10.26 -13.90
N TYR A 236 -4.83 -9.82 -13.69
CA TYR A 236 -4.33 -8.57 -14.29
C TYR A 236 -4.20 -8.65 -15.81
N LYS A 237 -4.06 -9.86 -16.35
CA LYS A 237 -3.99 -10.13 -17.79
C LYS A 237 -5.34 -9.99 -18.50
N LYS A 238 -6.47 -10.08 -17.77
CA LYS A 238 -7.84 -9.99 -18.30
C LYS A 238 -8.37 -8.55 -18.23
N GLU A 239 -9.64 -8.36 -18.55
CA GLU A 239 -10.32 -7.08 -18.32
C GLU A 239 -10.38 -6.77 -16.82
N LEU A 240 -10.18 -5.50 -16.45
CA LEU A 240 -10.03 -5.08 -15.06
C LEU A 240 -11.29 -4.36 -14.54
N PRO A 241 -11.70 -4.62 -13.29
CA PRO A 241 -12.77 -3.87 -12.66
C PRO A 241 -12.27 -2.49 -12.21
N PHE A 242 -12.92 -1.43 -12.68
CA PHE A 242 -12.66 -0.06 -12.23
C PHE A 242 -13.55 0.37 -11.07
N SER A 243 -14.72 -0.25 -10.92
CA SER A 243 -15.70 0.01 -9.86
C SER A 243 -16.10 -1.27 -9.14
N PHE A 244 -16.43 -1.12 -7.86
CA PHE A 244 -16.89 -2.19 -6.99
C PHE A 244 -18.16 -1.72 -6.27
N SER A 245 -19.28 -2.39 -6.52
CA SER A 245 -20.57 -2.10 -5.85
C SER A 245 -21.30 -3.39 -5.45
N PRO A 246 -20.71 -4.23 -4.57
CA PRO A 246 -21.27 -5.53 -4.24
C PRO A 246 -22.41 -5.45 -3.21
N GLU A 247 -23.23 -6.50 -3.21
CA GLU A 247 -24.13 -6.86 -2.10
C GLU A 247 -23.63 -8.17 -1.51
N LEU A 248 -23.22 -8.15 -0.25
CA LEU A 248 -22.50 -9.24 0.43
C LEU A 248 -23.27 -9.71 1.65
N VAL A 249 -23.55 -11.01 1.71
CA VAL A 249 -24.09 -11.64 2.91
C VAL A 249 -22.93 -11.97 3.85
N LEU A 250 -22.95 -11.39 5.05
CA LEU A 250 -22.06 -11.73 6.16
C LEU A 250 -22.80 -12.67 7.11
N GLU A 251 -22.37 -13.93 7.16
CA GLU A 251 -22.89 -14.93 8.10
C GLU A 251 -22.08 -14.90 9.40
N ILE A 252 -22.75 -14.61 10.51
CA ILE A 252 -22.12 -14.51 11.82
C ILE A 252 -21.81 -15.90 12.35
N THR A 253 -20.56 -16.13 12.72
CA THR A 253 -20.05 -17.36 13.31
C THR A 253 -19.78 -17.23 14.80
N ASN A 254 -19.48 -16.02 15.28
CA ASN A 254 -19.20 -15.74 16.71
C ASN A 254 -20.12 -14.63 17.24
N ALA A 255 -20.63 -14.80 18.46
CA ALA A 255 -21.40 -13.75 19.13
C ALA A 255 -20.51 -12.55 19.49
N GLY A 256 -21.06 -11.33 19.43
CA GLY A 256 -20.34 -10.11 19.78
C GLY A 256 -21.07 -8.83 19.38
N HIS A 257 -20.34 -7.72 19.33
CA HIS A 257 -20.85 -6.45 18.83
C HIS A 257 -20.22 -6.15 17.46
N LEU A 258 -20.99 -6.36 16.39
CA LEU A 258 -20.57 -5.95 15.05
C LEU A 258 -20.54 -4.43 14.99
N ASN A 259 -19.35 -3.85 14.95
CA ASN A 259 -19.14 -2.40 14.95
C ASN A 259 -18.16 -1.92 13.88
N ALA A 260 -17.57 -2.83 13.11
CA ALA A 260 -16.64 -2.53 12.04
C ALA A 260 -16.62 -3.65 10.99
N VAL A 261 -16.15 -3.29 9.79
CA VAL A 261 -15.90 -4.22 8.69
C VAL A 261 -14.40 -4.22 8.40
N ARG A 262 -13.80 -5.41 8.33
CA ARG A 262 -12.42 -5.62 7.89
C ARG A 262 -12.41 -5.95 6.41
N PHE A 263 -11.69 -5.17 5.61
CA PHE A 263 -11.40 -5.42 4.21
C PHE A 263 -10.07 -6.15 4.07
N VAL A 264 -10.09 -7.25 3.33
CA VAL A 264 -8.95 -8.12 3.07
C VAL A 264 -8.58 -8.00 1.59
N THR A 265 -7.30 -7.76 1.33
CA THR A 265 -6.73 -7.73 -0.03
C THR A 265 -5.60 -8.73 -0.09
N LYS A 266 -5.85 -9.81 -0.83
CA LYS A 266 -4.88 -10.88 -1.08
C LYS A 266 -4.45 -10.80 -2.53
N ASN A 267 -3.15 -10.68 -2.76
CA ASN A 267 -2.54 -10.68 -4.08
C ASN A 267 -1.91 -12.05 -4.32
N ILE A 268 -2.29 -12.70 -5.41
CA ILE A 268 -1.62 -13.89 -5.93
C ILE A 268 -0.48 -13.37 -6.80
N LEU A 269 0.74 -13.39 -6.26
CA LEU A 269 1.91 -12.85 -6.93
C LEU A 269 2.33 -13.72 -8.12
N ALA A 270 2.27 -15.04 -7.93
CA ALA A 270 2.47 -16.02 -8.99
C ALA A 270 1.81 -17.36 -8.65
N MET A 271 1.41 -18.11 -9.67
CA MET A 271 0.89 -19.47 -9.51
C MET A 271 1.96 -20.55 -9.77
N ALA A 272 1.98 -21.56 -8.92
CA ALA A 272 2.81 -22.75 -9.08
C ALA A 272 1.99 -23.95 -9.57
N LEU A 273 1.63 -23.92 -10.85
CA LEU A 273 0.72 -24.88 -11.50
C LEU A 273 1.12 -26.35 -11.30
N GLU A 274 2.41 -26.67 -11.24
CA GLU A 274 2.86 -28.07 -11.05
C GLU A 274 2.58 -28.59 -9.63
N SER A 275 2.48 -27.68 -8.66
CA SER A 275 2.21 -27.98 -7.25
C SER A 275 0.78 -27.63 -6.81
N GLY A 276 0.03 -26.92 -7.64
CA GLY A 276 -1.29 -26.37 -7.29
C GLY A 276 -1.24 -25.30 -6.19
N GLN A 277 -0.08 -24.72 -5.89
CA GLN A 277 0.09 -23.70 -4.85
C GLN A 277 0.19 -22.28 -5.44
N THR A 278 -0.06 -21.28 -4.62
CA THR A 278 0.10 -19.86 -4.96
C THR A 278 1.19 -19.23 -4.09
N ILE A 279 1.90 -18.26 -4.67
CA ILE A 279 2.78 -17.36 -3.92
C ILE A 279 1.96 -16.12 -3.62
N ASP A 280 1.62 -15.93 -2.36
CA ASP A 280 0.67 -14.92 -1.94
C ASP A 280 1.34 -13.79 -1.15
N TRP A 281 0.78 -12.59 -1.27
CA TRP A 281 1.04 -11.49 -0.37
C TRP A 281 -0.25 -10.77 0.00
N HIS A 282 -0.47 -10.55 1.29
CA HIS A 282 -1.61 -9.80 1.80
C HIS A 282 -1.19 -8.37 2.11
N ASN A 283 -1.94 -7.39 1.62
CA ASN A 283 -1.86 -6.03 2.14
C ASN A 283 -2.35 -5.99 3.59
N PHE A 284 -2.10 -4.88 4.27
CA PHE A 284 -2.64 -4.66 5.60
C PHE A 284 -4.17 -4.74 5.55
N TYR A 285 -4.77 -5.34 6.57
CA TYR A 285 -6.21 -5.31 6.72
C TYR A 285 -6.66 -3.89 6.98
N LEU A 286 -7.63 -3.41 6.20
CA LEU A 286 -8.27 -2.12 6.44
C LEU A 286 -9.53 -2.37 7.28
N VAL A 287 -9.56 -1.83 8.49
CA VAL A 287 -10.75 -1.91 9.36
C VAL A 287 -11.46 -0.56 9.36
N LEU A 288 -12.72 -0.58 8.92
CA LEU A 288 -13.58 0.59 8.85
C LEU A 288 -14.72 0.48 9.87
N PRO A 289 -14.91 1.48 10.74
CA PRO A 289 -16.02 1.49 11.68
C PRO A 289 -17.35 1.59 10.94
N LEU A 290 -18.37 0.92 11.46
CA LEU A 290 -19.76 1.15 11.09
C LEU A 290 -20.31 2.38 11.82
N SER A 291 -21.33 3.02 11.24
CA SER A 291 -22.05 4.12 11.88
C SER A 291 -22.73 3.69 13.18
N GLU A 292 -23.25 2.47 13.19
CA GLU A 292 -23.95 1.88 14.34
C GLU A 292 -23.39 0.48 14.65
N ALA A 293 -23.34 0.17 15.95
CA ALA A 293 -22.95 -1.16 16.43
C ALA A 293 -24.18 -2.02 16.66
N VAL A 294 -24.12 -3.28 16.24
CA VAL A 294 -25.24 -4.24 16.35
C VAL A 294 -24.80 -5.44 17.18
N GLN A 295 -25.63 -5.85 18.14
CA GLN A 295 -25.42 -7.12 18.85
C GLN A 295 -25.71 -8.28 17.89
N VAL A 296 -24.78 -9.22 17.79
CA VAL A 296 -24.91 -10.36 16.89
C VAL A 296 -24.73 -11.71 17.61
N ALA A 297 -25.34 -12.74 17.05
CA ALA A 297 -25.28 -14.13 17.48
C ALA A 297 -25.02 -15.06 16.28
N PRO A 298 -24.38 -16.23 16.49
CA PRO A 298 -24.12 -17.18 15.41
C PRO A 298 -25.36 -17.57 14.62
N GLY A 299 -25.23 -17.68 13.30
CA GLY A 299 -26.32 -18.00 12.37
C GLY A 299 -27.14 -16.80 11.89
N GLN A 300 -26.96 -15.61 12.49
CA GLN A 300 -27.53 -14.37 11.94
C GLN A 300 -26.82 -13.98 10.65
N ARG A 301 -27.55 -13.35 9.74
CA ARG A 301 -27.04 -12.87 8.47
C ARG A 301 -27.29 -11.38 8.31
N PHE A 302 -26.32 -10.69 7.74
CA PHE A 302 -26.38 -9.26 7.47
C PHE A 302 -25.98 -8.99 6.03
N ASN A 303 -26.76 -8.17 5.33
CA ASN A 303 -26.42 -7.67 4.01
C ASN A 303 -25.57 -6.40 4.16
N LEU A 304 -24.31 -6.50 3.75
CA LEU A 304 -23.37 -5.41 3.60
C LEU A 304 -23.38 -4.93 2.14
N THR A 305 -23.64 -3.64 1.93
CA THR A 305 -23.46 -2.98 0.64
C THR A 305 -22.45 -1.84 0.77
N PHE A 306 -21.71 -1.57 -0.30
CA PHE A 306 -20.80 -0.43 -0.42
C PHE A 306 -20.50 -0.16 -1.89
N SER A 307 -19.93 1.01 -2.20
CA SER A 307 -19.55 1.38 -3.57
C SER A 307 -18.31 2.27 -3.60
N TYR A 308 -17.34 1.94 -4.46
CA TYR A 308 -16.15 2.76 -4.70
C TYR A 308 -15.48 2.41 -6.05
N GLU A 309 -14.59 3.28 -6.51
CA GLU A 309 -13.71 3.02 -7.65
C GLU A 309 -12.28 2.72 -7.20
N ALA A 310 -11.56 1.88 -7.96
CA ALA A 310 -10.15 1.61 -7.71
C ALA A 310 -9.34 2.93 -7.64
N GLY A 311 -8.45 3.06 -6.67
CA GLY A 311 -7.63 4.26 -6.47
C GLY A 311 -8.34 5.44 -5.80
N GLN A 312 -9.62 5.33 -5.45
CA GLN A 312 -10.31 6.37 -4.66
C GLN A 312 -9.84 6.42 -3.20
N ALA A 313 -10.15 7.51 -2.52
CA ALA A 313 -9.84 7.69 -1.11
C ALA A 313 -10.71 6.77 -0.21
N ILE A 314 -10.19 6.47 0.97
CA ILE A 314 -10.78 5.49 1.90
C ILE A 314 -12.13 5.95 2.45
N ASP A 315 -12.30 7.25 2.62
CA ASP A 315 -13.54 7.86 3.09
C ASP A 315 -14.71 7.63 2.14
N VAL A 316 -14.46 7.50 0.83
CA VAL A 316 -15.51 7.15 -0.14
C VAL A 316 -16.09 5.77 0.15
N LEU A 317 -15.23 4.76 0.35
CA LEU A 317 -15.67 3.43 0.76
C LEU A 317 -16.41 3.49 2.10
N ALA A 318 -15.80 4.13 3.11
CA ALA A 318 -16.36 4.19 4.46
C ALA A 318 -17.75 4.85 4.51
N GLN A 319 -17.98 5.92 3.74
CA GLN A 319 -19.26 6.62 3.68
C GLN A 319 -20.32 5.88 2.88
N SER A 320 -19.92 4.99 1.97
CA SER A 320 -20.85 4.19 1.16
C SER A 320 -21.38 2.94 1.87
N MET A 321 -20.75 2.52 2.96
CA MET A 321 -21.09 1.28 3.65
C MET A 321 -22.46 1.34 4.30
N THR A 322 -23.32 0.38 3.98
CA THR A 322 -24.60 0.15 4.65
C THR A 322 -24.68 -1.29 5.11
N LEU A 323 -25.21 -1.51 6.32
CA LEU A 323 -25.42 -2.83 6.89
C LEU A 323 -26.89 -2.98 7.28
N CYS A 324 -27.57 -3.98 6.72
CA CYS A 324 -28.95 -4.32 7.05
C CYS A 324 -29.01 -5.75 7.59
N GLY A 325 -29.70 -5.95 8.71
CA GLY A 325 -30.03 -7.31 9.17
C GLY A 325 -31.09 -7.95 8.29
N GLU A 326 -30.96 -9.25 8.03
CA GLU A 326 -32.04 -10.07 7.44
C GLU A 326 -33.14 -10.39 8.44
#